data_AF-A0A5P8KHP1-F1
#
_entry.id   AF-A0A5P8KHP1-F1
#
_cell.length_a   1.000
_cell.length_b   1.000
_cell.length_c   1.000
_cell.angle_alpha   90.00
_cell.angle_beta   90.00
_cell.angle_gamma   90.00
#
_symmetry.space_group_name_H-M   'P 1'
#
loop_
_entity.id
_entity.type
_entity.pdbx_description
1 polymer ?
#
loop_
_entity_poly.entity_id
_entity_poly.type
_entity_poly.pdbx_seq_one_letter_code
_entity_poly.pdbx_strand_id
1 'polypeptide(L)' 'MPEPPIVLGLPGEEPKPPDDCQRCARLAAQRAAAKAGGDWSRVSDCNVLIRAHHPRPPRRKRRR' A
#
# COMPACT_ATOMS: atom_id res chain seq x y z
N MET A 1 -38.18 -3.47 -4.89
CA MET A 1 -36.96 -3.89 -5.61
C MET A 1 -35.82 -3.90 -4.60
N PRO A 2 -35.09 -5.00 -4.41
CA PRO A 2 -33.92 -4.99 -3.52
C PRO A 2 -32.83 -4.10 -4.13
N GLU A 3 -32.12 -3.38 -3.27
CA GLU A 3 -31.02 -2.52 -3.68
C GLU A 3 -29.85 -3.38 -4.17
N PRO A 4 -29.15 -2.97 -5.25
CA PRO A 4 -28.02 -3.72 -5.76
C PRO A 4 -26.88 -3.75 -4.73
N PRO A 5 -26.10 -4.85 -4.68
CA PRO A 5 -25.01 -4.98 -3.73
C PRO A 5 -23.89 -3.97 -4.01
N ILE A 6 -23.32 -3.40 -2.94
CA ILE A 6 -22.15 -2.54 -3.02
C ILE A 6 -20.92 -3.43 -3.31
N VAL A 7 -20.33 -3.23 -4.48
CA VAL A 7 -19.12 -3.95 -4.90
C VAL A 7 -17.89 -3.09 -4.59
N LEU A 8 -17.02 -3.58 -3.72
CA LEU A 8 -15.70 -2.98 -3.48
C LEU A 8 -14.71 -3.49 -4.53
N GLY A 9 -13.83 -2.60 -5.00
CA GLY A 9 -12.71 -2.98 -5.86
C GLY A 9 -11.67 -3.79 -5.08
N LEU A 10 -10.92 -4.64 -5.80
CA LEU A 10 -9.80 -5.37 -5.21
C LEU A 10 -8.73 -4.41 -4.67
N PRO A 11 -8.05 -4.77 -3.57
CA PRO A 11 -6.93 -3.99 -3.07
C PRO A 11 -5.86 -3.83 -4.15
N GLY A 12 -5.30 -2.62 -4.26
CA GLY A 12 -4.17 -2.38 -5.17
C GLY A 12 -2.90 -3.12 -4.71
N GLU A 13 -2.03 -3.42 -5.67
CA GLU A 13 -0.78 -4.17 -5.48
C GLU A 13 0.10 -3.63 -4.33
N GLU A 14 0.90 -4.52 -3.75
CA GLU A 14 1.86 -4.17 -2.73
C GLU A 14 2.83 -3.09 -3.25
N PRO A 15 3.07 -2.01 -2.48
CA PRO A 15 3.94 -0.94 -2.94
C PRO A 15 5.36 -1.45 -3.13
N LYS A 16 5.94 -1.14 -4.30
CA LYS A 16 7.35 -1.37 -4.59
C LYS A 16 8.15 -0.14 -4.17
N PRO A 17 9.03 -0.25 -3.16
CA PRO A 17 9.91 0.85 -2.78
C PRO A 17 10.90 1.15 -3.92
N PRO A 18 11.27 2.42 -4.16
CA PRO A 18 12.38 2.74 -5.04
C PRO A 18 13.71 2.34 -4.40
N ASP A 19 14.64 1.84 -5.22
CA ASP A 19 15.94 1.33 -4.75
C ASP A 19 16.84 2.42 -4.15
N ASP A 20 16.62 3.68 -4.54
CA ASP A 20 17.40 4.84 -4.10
C ASP A 20 16.87 5.51 -2.81
N CYS A 21 15.99 4.84 -2.06
CA CYS A 21 15.45 5.39 -0.82
C CYS A 21 15.76 4.49 0.39
N GLN A 22 16.72 4.92 1.22
CA GLN A 22 17.09 4.20 2.45
C GLN A 22 15.92 4.00 3.42
N ARG A 23 15.00 4.98 3.53
CA ARG A 23 13.81 4.86 4.37
C ARG A 23 12.90 3.73 3.89
N CYS A 24 12.68 3.65 2.59
CA CYS A 24 11.85 2.62 1.99
C CYS A 24 12.53 1.24 2.04
N ALA A 25 13.85 1.17 1.90
CA ALA A 25 14.61 -0.07 2.12
C ALA A 25 14.45 -0.59 3.56
N ARG A 26 14.55 0.29 4.56
CA ARG A 26 14.32 -0.06 5.97
C ARG A 26 12.88 -0.53 6.23
N LEU A 27 11.89 0.09 5.60
CA LEU A 27 10.49 -0.35 5.70
C LEU A 27 10.26 -1.70 5.01
N ALA A 28 10.93 -1.97 3.89
CA ALA A 28 10.87 -3.25 3.20
C ALA A 28 11.46 -4.39 4.05
N ALA A 29 12.58 -4.15 4.73
CA ALA A 29 13.17 -5.10 5.66
C ALA A 29 12.23 -5.39 6.85
N GLN A 30 11.63 -4.34 7.45
CA GLN A 30 10.64 -4.50 8.51
C GLN A 30 9.41 -5.29 8.04
N ARG A 31 8.94 -5.03 6.82
CA ARG A 31 7.83 -5.77 6.21
C ARG A 31 8.16 -7.25 6.05
N ALA A 32 9.37 -7.58 5.61
CA ALA A 32 9.80 -8.97 5.46
C ALA A 32 9.85 -9.70 6.82
N ALA A 33 10.41 -9.05 7.85
CA ALA A 33 10.43 -9.59 9.21
C ALA A 33 9.01 -9.79 9.78
N ALA A 34 8.11 -8.82 9.57
CA ALA A 34 6.72 -8.90 10.00
C ALA A 34 5.96 -10.03 9.28
N LYS A 35 6.17 -10.21 7.97
CA LYS A 35 5.62 -11.35 7.22
C LYS A 35 6.10 -12.68 7.80
N ALA A 36 7.40 -12.80 8.10
CA ALA A 36 7.96 -14.02 8.69
C ALA A 36 7.38 -14.31 10.09
N GLY A 37 7.09 -13.27 10.87
CA GLY A 37 6.45 -13.38 12.19
C GLY A 37 4.92 -13.51 12.17
N GLY A 38 4.27 -13.46 11.00
CA GLY A 38 2.81 -13.50 10.88
C GLY A 38 2.08 -12.21 11.31
N ASP A 39 2.81 -11.11 11.54
CA ASP A 39 2.25 -9.82 11.93
C ASP A 39 1.78 -9.03 10.70
N TRP A 40 0.59 -9.39 10.22
CA TRP A 40 -0.02 -8.75 9.05
C TRP A 40 -0.45 -7.30 9.30
N SER A 41 -0.67 -6.90 10.55
CA SER A 41 -0.94 -5.50 10.90
C SER A 41 0.28 -4.64 10.59
N ARG A 42 1.46 -5.07 11.05
CA ARG A 42 2.72 -4.38 10.80
C ARG A 42 3.12 -4.38 9.32
N VAL A 43 2.80 -5.45 8.58
CA VAL A 43 2.96 -5.49 7.12
C VAL A 43 2.14 -4.39 6.44
N SER A 44 0.88 -4.23 6.86
CA SER A 44 -0.01 -3.17 6.35
C SER A 44 0.54 -1.78 6.65
N ASP A 45 0.98 -1.53 7.88
CA ASP A 45 1.58 -0.25 8.28
C ASP A 45 2.80 0.10 7.42
N CYS A 46 3.71 -0.87 7.20
CA CYS A 46 4.88 -0.67 6.35
C CYS A 46 4.47 -0.29 4.92
N ASN A 47 3.45 -0.95 4.37
CA ASN A 47 2.93 -0.63 3.04
C ASN A 47 2.33 0.78 2.97
N VAL A 48 1.57 1.20 3.98
CA VAL A 48 1.03 2.56 4.08
C VAL A 48 2.15 3.60 4.14
N LEU A 49 3.19 3.37 4.97
CA LEU A 49 4.32 4.27 5.11
C LEU A 49 5.15 4.39 3.82
N ILE A 50 5.35 3.29 3.08
CA ILE A 50 6.03 3.32 1.77
C ILE A 50 5.21 4.16 0.76
N ARG A 51 3.88 3.97 0.72
CA ARG A 51 2.99 4.74 -0.17
C ARG A 51 2.95 6.23 0.19
N ALA A 52 2.97 6.56 1.47
CA ALA A 52 2.98 7.94 1.94
C ALA A 52 4.30 8.66 1.63
N HIS A 53 5.42 7.93 1.63
CA HIS A 53 6.72 8.49 1.33
C HIS A 53 6.90 8.83 -0.16
N HIS A 54 6.40 7.96 -1.04
CA HIS A 54 6.38 8.18 -2.49
C HIS A 54 4.94 8.25 -2.99
N PRO A 55 4.24 9.36 -2.73
CA PRO A 55 2.87 9.50 -3.18
C PRO A 55 2.84 9.40 -4.71
N ARG A 56 2.00 8.51 -5.24
CA ARG A 56 1.69 8.53 -6.67
C ARG A 56 1.11 9.91 -7.00
N PRO A 57 1.43 10.48 -8.19
CA PRO A 57 0.80 11.70 -8.63
C PRO A 57 -0.72 11.56 -8.52
N PRO A 58 -1.43 12.61 -8.04
CA PRO A 58 -2.86 12.52 -7.83
C PRO A 58 -3.51 12.05 -9.13
N ARG A 59 -4.36 11.03 -9.04
CA ARG A 59 -5.16 10.59 -10.18
C ARG A 59 -5.92 11.83 -10.66
N ARG A 60 -5.51 12.44 -11.78
CA ARG A 60 -6.23 13.59 -12.36
C ARG A 60 -7.68 13.13 -12.48
N LYS A 61 -8.60 13.71 -11.70
CA LYS A 61 -10.03 13.53 -11.92
C LYS A 61 -10.24 13.94 -13.38
N ARG A 62 -10.64 13.02 -14.26
CA ARG A 62 -11.09 13.40 -15.61
C ARG A 62 -12.14 14.48 -15.37
N ARG A 63 -11.82 15.73 -15.76
CA ARG A 63 -12.81 16.79 -15.78
C ARG A 63 -13.89 16.32 -16.76
N ARG A 64 -15.12 16.46 -16.27
CA ARG A 64 -16.38 15.94 -16.79
C ARG A 64 -16.64 16.37 -18.23
#